data_AF-C2EWC0-F1
#
_entry.id   AF-C2EWC0-F1
#
_cell.length_a   1.000
_cell.length_b   1.000
_cell.length_c   1.000
_cell.angle_alpha   90.00
_cell.angle_beta   90.00
_cell.angle_gamma   90.00
#
_symmetry.space_group_name_H-M   'P 1'
#
loop_
_entity.id
_entity.type
_entity.pdbx_description
1 polymer ?
#
loop_
_entity_poly.entity_id
_entity_poly.type
_entity_poly.pdbx_seq_one_letter_code
_entity_poly.pdbx_strand_id
1 'polypeptide(L)' 'MPKYSSDELKMFEKQDHLLLDMELKRAKQSGKSQFKVNVQAFDEVPDFKQHIWSWASKNGISYSEEYDEFIFHIS' A
#
# COMPACT_ATOMS: atom_id res chain seq x y z
N MET A 1 16.05 12.99 -16.33
CA MET A 1 16.63 12.83 -14.98
C MET A 1 15.59 12.14 -14.11
N PRO A 2 15.96 11.18 -13.25
CA PRO A 2 15.00 10.62 -12.30
C PRO A 2 14.46 11.74 -11.40
N LYS A 3 13.15 11.73 -11.14
CA LYS A 3 12.44 12.75 -10.34
C LYS A 3 12.97 12.81 -8.89
N TYR A 4 13.47 11.68 -8.39
CA TYR A 4 13.97 11.50 -7.03
C TYR A 4 15.29 10.72 -7.00
N SER A 5 16.05 10.93 -5.94
CA SER A 5 17.22 10.13 -5.57
C SER A 5 16.83 8.75 -5.04
N SER A 6 17.79 7.82 -5.01
CA SER A 6 17.54 6.47 -4.46
C SER A 6 17.15 6.49 -2.98
N ASP A 7 17.63 7.46 -2.20
CA ASP A 7 17.31 7.55 -0.78
C ASP A 7 15.90 8.10 -0.56
N GLU A 8 15.44 9.02 -1.41
CA GLU A 8 14.05 9.48 -1.42
C GLU A 8 13.09 8.35 -1.80
N LEU A 9 13.42 7.55 -2.83
CA LEU A 9 12.61 6.38 -3.20
C LEU A 9 12.45 5.38 -2.04
N LYS A 10 13.54 5.08 -1.31
CA LYS A 10 13.48 4.24 -0.11
C LYS A 10 12.65 4.85 1.02
N MET A 11 12.59 6.18 1.08
CA MET A 11 11.77 6.88 2.07
C MET A 11 10.28 6.77 1.70
N PHE A 12 9.93 6.94 0.43
CA PHE A 12 8.56 6.76 -0.05
C PHE A 12 8.08 5.32 0.15
N GLU A 13 8.88 4.31 -0.22
CA GLU A 13 8.55 2.90 0.05
C GLU A 13 8.26 2.62 1.54
N LYS A 14 8.98 3.29 2.45
CA LYS A 14 8.71 3.14 3.89
C LYS A 14 7.41 3.84 4.31
N GLN A 15 7.10 4.98 3.72
CA GLN A 15 5.86 5.71 3.98
C GLN A 15 4.64 4.94 3.46
N ASP A 16 4.76 4.33 2.28
CA ASP A 16 3.74 3.48 1.68
C ASP A 16 3.39 2.30 2.59
N HIS A 17 4.40 1.57 3.05
CA HIS A 17 4.20 0.49 4.02
C HIS A 17 3.60 0.98 5.34
N LEU A 18 4.02 2.14 5.85
CA LEU A 18 3.48 2.69 7.10
C LEU A 18 2.00 3.02 6.96
N LEU A 19 1.59 3.62 5.83
CA LEU A 19 0.20 3.89 5.51
C LEU A 19 -0.63 2.60 5.52
N LEU A 20 -0.14 1.56 4.84
CA LEU A 20 -0.82 0.27 4.76
C LEU A 20 -0.91 -0.42 6.12
N ASP A 21 0.16 -0.39 6.93
CA ASP A 21 0.18 -0.94 8.28
C ASP A 21 -0.84 -0.23 9.20
N MET A 22 -0.94 1.10 9.08
CA MET A 22 -1.91 1.90 9.84
C MET A 22 -3.35 1.57 9.47
N GLU A 23 -3.66 1.50 8.18
CA GLU A 23 -5.03 1.19 7.71
C GLU A 23 -5.41 -0.26 8.02
N LEU A 24 -4.48 -1.22 7.88
CA LEU A 24 -4.68 -2.59 8.30
C LEU A 24 -5.01 -2.68 9.80
N LYS A 25 -4.22 -2.00 10.64
CA LYS A 25 -4.46 -1.96 12.09
C LYS A 25 -5.83 -1.37 12.41
N ARG A 26 -6.20 -0.26 11.77
CA ARG A 26 -7.49 0.41 11.94
C ARG A 26 -8.65 -0.49 11.52
N ALA A 27 -8.53 -1.17 10.38
CA ALA A 27 -9.54 -2.08 9.87
C ALA A 27 -9.75 -3.27 10.82
N LYS A 28 -8.67 -3.89 11.30
CA LYS A 28 -8.71 -4.96 12.31
C LYS A 28 -9.37 -4.51 13.61
N GLN A 29 -9.00 -3.32 14.12
CA GLN A 29 -9.59 -2.76 15.34
C GLN A 29 -11.09 -2.44 15.18
N SER A 30 -11.52 -2.11 13.97
CA SER A 30 -12.91 -1.79 13.65
C SER A 30 -13.73 -3.00 13.21
N GLY A 31 -13.15 -4.20 13.20
CA GLY A 31 -13.81 -5.42 12.73
C GLY A 31 -14.18 -5.40 11.23
N LYS A 32 -13.47 -4.61 10.41
CA LYS A 32 -13.71 -4.55 8.96
C LYS A 32 -12.95 -5.67 8.27
N SER A 33 -13.60 -6.31 7.30
CA SER A 33 -12.99 -7.31 6.40
C SER A 33 -12.21 -6.70 5.24
N GLN A 34 -12.27 -5.38 5.06
CA GLN A 34 -11.53 -4.71 3.99
C GLN A 34 -11.22 -3.24 4.33
N PHE A 35 -10.18 -2.71 3.69
CA PHE A 35 -9.86 -1.27 3.66
C PHE A 35 -9.42 -0.84 2.27
N LYS A 36 -9.48 0.46 2.02
CA LYS A 36 -9.20 1.05 0.72
C LYS A 36 -8.12 2.10 0.82
N VAL A 37 -7.25 2.17 -0.18
CA VAL A 37 -6.24 3.21 -0.32
C VAL A 37 -6.21 3.68 -1.76
N ASN A 38 -6.12 5.00 -1.97
CA ASN A 38 -6.03 5.57 -3.32
C ASN A 38 -4.68 5.20 -3.96
N VAL A 39 -4.69 4.82 -5.24
CA VAL A 39 -3.50 4.45 -6.01
C VAL A 39 -2.50 5.61 -6.10
N GLN A 40 -2.97 6.85 -6.14
CA GLN A 40 -2.13 8.06 -6.16
C GLN A 40 -1.31 8.23 -4.88
N ALA A 41 -1.65 7.53 -3.79
CA ALA A 41 -0.83 7.57 -2.57
C ALA A 41 0.56 6.94 -2.79
N PHE A 42 0.77 6.21 -3.89
CA PHE A 42 1.96 5.42 -4.17
C PHE A 42 2.69 5.85 -5.45
N ASP A 43 2.31 6.98 -6.06
CA ASP A 43 2.80 7.39 -7.38
C ASP A 43 4.27 7.85 -7.39
N GLU A 44 4.84 8.13 -6.21
CA GLU A 44 6.23 8.55 -6.06
C GLU A 44 7.23 7.38 -6.12
N VAL A 45 6.76 6.13 -5.95
CA VAL A 45 7.59 4.91 -6.05
C VAL A 45 7.42 4.26 -7.42
N PRO A 46 8.49 4.14 -8.23
CA PRO A 46 8.47 3.33 -9.44
C PRO A 46 8.08 1.89 -9.12
N ASP A 47 7.30 1.26 -10.00
CA ASP A 47 6.85 -0.14 -9.82
C ASP A 47 6.12 -0.38 -8.48
N PHE A 48 5.44 0.64 -7.94
CA PHE A 48 4.73 0.55 -6.66
C PHE A 48 3.80 -0.68 -6.58
N LYS A 49 3.20 -1.14 -7.68
CA LYS A 49 2.39 -2.37 -7.70
C LYS A 49 3.12 -3.60 -7.16
N GLN A 50 4.40 -3.77 -7.50
CA GLN A 50 5.22 -4.87 -6.98
C GLN A 50 5.46 -4.72 -5.48
N HIS A 51 5.74 -3.49 -5.05
CA HIS A 51 5.93 -3.15 -3.65
C HIS A 51 4.66 -3.43 -2.82
N ILE A 52 3.49 -2.96 -3.27
CA ILE A 52 2.18 -3.22 -2.66
C ILE A 52 1.87 -4.72 -2.61
N TRP A 53 2.14 -5.45 -3.70
CA TRP A 53 1.96 -6.89 -3.73
C TRP A 53 2.85 -7.62 -2.72
N SER A 54 4.12 -7.23 -2.61
CA SER A 54 5.04 -7.80 -1.63
C SER A 54 4.56 -7.56 -0.20
N TRP A 55 4.05 -6.37 0.10
CA TRP A 55 3.47 -6.05 1.41
C TRP A 55 2.22 -6.89 1.70
N ALA A 56 1.29 -6.98 0.75
CA ALA A 56 0.05 -7.71 0.91
C ALA A 56 0.32 -9.21 1.12
N SER A 57 1.21 -9.80 0.32
CA SER A 57 1.64 -11.20 0.45
C SER A 57 2.24 -11.50 1.82
N LYS A 58 3.13 -10.63 2.32
CA LYS A 58 3.75 -10.77 3.65
C LYS A 58 2.73 -10.74 4.79
N ASN A 59 1.63 -10.02 4.62
CA ASN A 59 0.57 -9.89 5.61
C ASN A 59 -0.57 -10.90 5.42
N GLY A 60 -0.50 -11.79 4.42
CA GLY A 60 -1.58 -12.73 4.10
C GLY A 60 -2.85 -12.06 3.61
N ILE A 61 -2.72 -10.90 2.97
CA ILE A 61 -3.83 -10.07 2.47
C ILE A 61 -3.90 -10.23 0.96
N SER A 62 -5.11 -10.38 0.44
CA SER A 62 -5.37 -10.24 -1.00
C SER A 62 -5.84 -8.82 -1.28
N TYR A 63 -5.64 -8.33 -2.50
CA TYR A 63 -6.18 -7.04 -2.89
C TYR A 63 -6.72 -7.07 -4.32
N SER A 64 -7.64 -6.16 -4.61
CA SER A 64 -8.16 -5.87 -5.94
C SER A 64 -7.98 -4.40 -6.26
N GLU A 65 -7.89 -4.07 -7.54
CA GLU A 65 -7.84 -2.69 -8.03
C GLU A 65 -9.22 -2.34 -8.62
N GLU A 66 -9.83 -1.25 -8.16
CA GLU A 66 -11.08 -0.75 -8.73
C GLU A 66 -11.01 0.78 -8.84
N TYR A 67 -11.24 1.31 -10.05
CA TYR A 67 -11.01 2.72 -10.38
C TYR A 67 -9.58 3.15 -10.00
N ASP A 68 -9.44 4.12 -9.10
CA ASP A 68 -8.17 4.62 -8.56
C ASP A 68 -7.94 4.15 -7.11
N GLU A 69 -8.48 2.99 -6.71
CA GLU A 69 -8.35 2.44 -5.36
C GLU A 69 -7.77 1.02 -5.37
N PHE A 70 -6.83 0.78 -4.45
CA PHE A 70 -6.52 -0.56 -3.96
C PHE A 70 -7.50 -0.93 -2.85
N ILE A 71 -8.19 -2.05 -3.01
CA ILE A 71 -9.11 -2.63 -2.03
C ILE A 71 -8.45 -3.87 -1.42
N PHE A 72 -8.02 -3.77 -0.17
CA PHE A 72 -7.33 -4.84 0.56
C PHE A 72 -8.33 -5.65 1.38
N HIS A 73 -8.34 -6.96 1.19
CA HIS A 73 -9.24 -7.93 1.84
C HIS A 73 -8.51 -8.65 2.99
N ILE A 74 -8.98 -8.42 4.20
CA ILE A 74 -8.47 -9.01 5.44
C ILE A 74 -9.26 -10.30 5.71
N SER A 75 -8.55 -11.43 5.75
CA SER A 75 -9.12 -12.75 6.12
C SER A 75 -9.36 -12.88 7.62
#